data_AF-A0A2J8A7L5-F1
#
_entry.id   AF-A0A2J8A7L5-F1
#
_cell.length_a   1.000
_cell.length_b   1.000
_cell.length_c   1.000
_cell.angle_alpha   90.00
_cell.angle_beta   90.00
_cell.angle_gamma   90.00
#
_symmetry.space_group_name_H-M   'P 1'
#
loop_
_entity.id
_entity.type
_entity.pdbx_description
1 polymer ?
#
loop_
_entity_poly.entity_id
_entity_poly.type
_entity_poly.pdbx_seq_one_letter_code
_entity_poly.pdbx_strand_id
1 'polypeptide(L)'
;MELRVGLGGRPPLLRESSLMPRYLELIRCGAKTVEGRVRVGKWADVLSGDLFRFTSSQGPPASPAPSPPPSSPTAAAAPVLVRATTVRHYDSFRAMLEGEGLGACLPGVGSLDEGVEVYRSIPGYREAEGVQGVVGVGVTGVEEGSSC
;
A
#
# COMPACT_ATOMS: atom_id res chain seq x y z
N MET A 1 12.53 -2.86 41.91
CA MET A 1 12.39 -1.59 41.19
C MET A 1 11.91 -1.95 39.79
N GLU A 2 10.60 -2.06 39.62
CA GLU A 2 10.00 -2.46 38.34
C GLU A 2 10.13 -1.30 37.35
N LEU A 3 10.95 -1.49 36.31
CA LEU A 3 10.90 -0.61 35.15
C LEU A 3 9.59 -0.89 34.42
N ARG A 4 8.59 -0.03 34.63
CA ARG A 4 7.48 0.15 33.69
C ARG A 4 8.04 0.76 32.41
N VAL A 5 8.30 -0.06 31.41
CA VAL A 5 8.48 0.39 30.03
C VAL A 5 7.44 -0.32 29.18
N GLY A 6 6.49 0.48 28.66
CA GLY A 6 5.47 0.02 27.74
C GLY A 6 4.55 1.19 27.39
N LEU A 7 5.04 2.05 26.50
CA LEU A 7 4.26 3.12 25.85
C LEU A 7 2.90 2.57 25.41
N GLY A 8 1.81 3.20 25.88
CA GLY A 8 0.43 2.85 25.58
C GLY A 8 0.04 3.08 24.12
N GLY A 9 0.65 2.33 23.20
CA GLY A 9 0.28 2.28 21.80
C GLY A 9 -0.86 1.29 21.58
N ARG A 10 -1.81 1.64 20.70
CA ARG A 10 -2.81 0.68 20.20
C ARG A 10 -2.09 -0.51 19.56
N PRO A 11 -2.61 -1.75 19.70
CA PRO A 11 -2.05 -2.88 18.98
C PRO A 11 -2.09 -2.61 17.46
N PRO A 12 -1.12 -3.14 16.69
CA PRO A 12 -1.16 -3.09 15.24
C PRO A 12 -2.49 -3.57 14.69
N LEU A 13 -3.12 -2.77 13.84
CA LEU A 13 -4.33 -3.17 13.13
C LEU A 13 -3.95 -3.81 11.80
N LEU A 14 -4.61 -4.93 11.47
CA LEU A 14 -4.56 -5.52 10.15
C LEU A 14 -5.56 -4.80 9.25
N ARG A 15 -5.07 -4.23 8.15
CA ARG A 15 -5.85 -3.50 7.16
C ARG A 15 -5.72 -4.19 5.80
N GLU A 16 -6.80 -4.22 5.03
CA GLU A 16 -6.79 -4.80 3.69
C GLU A 16 -6.83 -3.69 2.64
N SER A 17 -6.09 -3.83 1.54
CA SER A 17 -6.17 -2.90 0.41
C SER A 17 -5.86 -3.62 -0.89
N SER A 18 -6.30 -3.05 -2.02
CA SER A 18 -5.98 -3.58 -3.34
C SER A 18 -4.98 -2.69 -4.05
N LEU A 19 -4.15 -3.34 -4.89
CA LEU A 19 -3.15 -2.71 -5.74
C LEU A 19 -3.14 -3.38 -7.11
N MET A 20 -2.75 -2.64 -8.14
CA MET A 20 -2.51 -3.25 -9.45
C MET A 20 -1.40 -4.31 -9.32
N PRO A 21 -1.49 -5.44 -10.07
CA PRO A 21 -0.52 -6.53 -9.99
C PRO A 21 0.94 -6.08 -10.01
N ARG A 22 1.29 -5.15 -10.93
CA ARG A 22 2.65 -4.61 -11.04
C ARG A 22 3.17 -3.98 -9.75
N TYR A 23 2.33 -3.28 -8.98
CA TYR A 23 2.75 -2.62 -7.75
C TYR A 23 2.90 -3.62 -6.60
N LEU A 24 2.13 -4.71 -6.60
CA LEU A 24 2.33 -5.81 -5.66
C LEU A 24 3.70 -6.45 -5.85
N GLU A 25 4.08 -6.72 -7.10
CA GLU A 25 5.39 -7.30 -7.42
C GLU A 25 6.52 -6.39 -7.00
N LEU A 26 6.38 -5.08 -7.23
CA LEU A 26 7.38 -4.10 -6.79
C LEU A 26 7.51 -4.02 -5.26
N ILE A 27 6.43 -4.22 -4.51
CA ILE A 27 6.49 -4.33 -3.05
C ILE A 27 7.17 -5.65 -2.64
N ARG A 28 6.83 -6.77 -3.30
CA ARG A 28 7.43 -8.08 -3.00
C ARG A 28 8.94 -8.10 -3.20
N CYS A 29 9.45 -7.49 -4.28
CA CYS A 29 10.89 -7.43 -4.52
C CYS A 29 11.59 -6.29 -3.77
N GLY A 30 10.85 -5.51 -2.96
CA GLY A 30 11.39 -4.41 -2.16
C GLY A 30 11.74 -3.15 -2.96
N ALA A 31 11.39 -3.08 -4.25
CA ALA A 31 11.63 -1.91 -5.08
C ALA A 31 10.69 -0.75 -4.69
N LYS A 32 9.43 -1.04 -4.39
CA LYS A 32 8.45 -0.06 -3.92
C LYS A 32 8.35 -0.13 -2.40
N THR A 33 8.92 0.86 -1.73
CA THR A 33 9.05 0.91 -0.26
C THR A 33 8.08 1.89 0.38
N VAL A 34 7.33 2.68 -0.41
CA VAL A 34 6.35 3.64 0.11
C VAL A 34 5.01 3.50 -0.61
N GLU A 35 3.94 3.35 0.15
CA GLU A 35 2.56 3.37 -0.32
C GLU A 35 1.91 4.73 -0.09
N GLY A 36 1.70 5.47 -1.18
CA GLY A 36 0.97 6.74 -1.17
C GLY A 36 -0.55 6.58 -1.35
N ARG A 37 -1.35 7.20 -0.49
CA ARG A 37 -2.83 7.15 -0.53
C ARG A 37 -3.43 8.48 -0.07
N VAL A 38 -4.65 8.79 -0.51
CA VAL A 38 -5.42 9.88 0.11
C VAL A 38 -5.78 9.52 1.55
N ARG A 39 -5.82 10.51 2.45
CA ARG A 39 -6.10 10.32 3.88
C ARG A 39 -7.60 10.08 4.13
N VAL A 40 -8.15 9.00 3.57
CA VAL A 40 -9.57 8.67 3.64
C VAL A 40 -9.77 7.25 4.17
N GLY A 41 -10.81 7.06 4.99
CA GLY A 41 -11.18 5.76 5.54
C GLY A 41 -10.03 5.11 6.30
N LYS A 42 -9.66 3.88 5.91
CA LYS A 42 -8.60 3.09 6.56
C LYS A 42 -7.20 3.72 6.52
N TRP A 43 -7.00 4.75 5.69
CA TRP A 43 -5.72 5.45 5.57
C TRP A 43 -5.68 6.72 6.44
N ALA A 44 -6.80 7.12 7.04
CA ALA A 44 -6.87 8.35 7.85
C ALA A 44 -6.21 8.21 9.23
N ASP A 45 -6.23 7.01 9.78
CA ASP A 45 -5.79 6.68 11.14
C ASP A 45 -4.67 5.61 11.16
N VAL A 46 -4.04 5.36 10.01
CA VAL A 46 -2.91 4.43 9.91
C VAL A 46 -1.77 4.90 10.82
N LEU A 47 -1.18 3.97 11.56
CA LEU A 47 -0.01 4.23 12.40
C LEU A 47 1.13 3.29 12.01
N SER A 48 2.36 3.73 12.28
CA SER A 48 3.53 2.86 12.21
C SER A 48 3.30 1.64 13.10
N GLY A 49 3.60 0.46 12.56
CA GLY A 49 3.34 -0.83 13.18
C GLY A 49 2.14 -1.56 12.60
N ASP A 50 1.16 -0.87 12.02
CA ASP A 50 0.00 -1.50 11.36
C ASP A 50 0.45 -2.46 10.25
N LEU A 51 -0.39 -3.46 9.99
CA LEU A 51 -0.16 -4.44 8.93
C LEU A 51 -1.10 -4.17 7.77
N PHE A 52 -0.59 -4.28 6.55
CA PHE A 52 -1.39 -4.23 5.34
C PHE A 52 -1.30 -5.53 4.59
N ARG A 53 -2.46 -6.13 4.33
CA ARG A 53 -2.62 -7.23 3.38
C ARG A 53 -3.05 -6.65 2.04
N PHE A 54 -2.12 -6.58 1.09
CA PHE A 54 -2.41 -6.13 -0.25
C PHE A 54 -2.85 -7.29 -1.16
N THR A 55 -3.95 -7.10 -1.87
CA THR A 55 -4.46 -8.03 -2.90
C THR A 55 -4.40 -7.40 -4.28
N SER A 56 -4.40 -8.23 -5.32
CA SER A 56 -4.46 -7.75 -6.70
C SER A 56 -5.84 -7.12 -6.97
N SER A 57 -5.86 -5.91 -7.56
CA SER A 57 -7.08 -5.20 -7.92
C SER A 57 -7.85 -5.81 -9.11
N GLN A 58 -7.50 -7.03 -9.52
CA GLN A 58 -8.33 -7.91 -10.34
C GLN A 58 -8.34 -9.31 -9.70
N GLY A 59 -9.47 -9.70 -9.11
CA GLY A 59 -9.88 -11.11 -9.07
C GLY A 59 -10.68 -11.43 -10.34
N PRO A 60 -10.87 -12.71 -10.72
CA PRO A 60 -11.63 -13.05 -11.92
C PRO A 60 -13.05 -12.44 -11.85
N PRO A 61 -13.69 -12.12 -12.98
CA PRO A 61 -15.12 -11.83 -12.95
C PRO A 61 -15.83 -13.08 -12.42
N ALA A 62 -16.50 -12.96 -11.26
CA ALA A 62 -17.52 -13.92 -10.88
C ALA A 62 -18.74 -13.67 -11.80
N SER A 63 -18.69 -14.22 -13.01
CA SER A 63 -19.90 -14.47 -13.79
C SER A 63 -20.34 -15.92 -13.55
N PRO A 64 -21.64 -16.18 -13.31
CA PRO A 64 -22.17 -17.53 -13.19
C PRO A 64 -22.23 -18.17 -14.58
N ALA A 65 -21.11 -18.66 -15.08
CA ALA A 65 -21.06 -19.43 -16.32
C ALA A 65 -20.54 -20.85 -16.02
N PRO A 66 -21.18 -21.90 -16.56
CA PRO A 66 -20.74 -23.27 -16.35
C PRO A 66 -19.35 -23.49 -16.97
N SER A 67 -18.56 -24.29 -16.25
CA SER A 67 -17.13 -24.59 -16.40
C SER A 67 -16.63 -24.91 -17.81
N PRO A 68 -15.37 -24.55 -18.13
CA PRO A 68 -14.46 -25.40 -18.89
C PRO A 68 -13.55 -26.25 -17.95
N PRO A 69 -12.94 -27.35 -18.43
CA PRO A 69 -12.13 -28.25 -17.60
C PRO A 69 -10.80 -27.60 -17.14
N PRO A 70 -10.18 -28.10 -16.04
CA PRO A 70 -9.00 -27.48 -15.45
C PRO A 70 -7.76 -27.82 -16.30
N SER A 71 -7.27 -26.84 -17.04
CA SER A 71 -5.90 -26.83 -17.53
C SER A 71 -5.22 -25.58 -16.98
N SER A 72 -4.49 -25.79 -15.88
CA SER A 72 -3.71 -24.83 -15.10
C SER A 72 -4.53 -23.83 -14.27
N PRO A 73 -4.36 -23.78 -12.93
CA PRO A 73 -4.81 -22.60 -12.20
C PRO A 73 -3.97 -21.43 -12.72
N THR A 74 -4.60 -20.46 -13.38
CA THR A 74 -4.00 -19.13 -13.47
C THR A 74 -3.90 -18.66 -12.02
N ALA A 75 -2.70 -18.77 -11.46
CA ALA A 75 -2.50 -18.53 -10.03
C ALA A 75 -2.80 -17.06 -9.77
N ALA A 76 -3.94 -16.78 -9.15
CA ALA A 76 -4.24 -15.47 -8.63
C ALA A 76 -3.02 -15.00 -7.82
N ALA A 77 -2.46 -13.84 -8.16
CA ALA A 77 -1.26 -13.34 -7.50
C ALA A 77 -1.50 -13.30 -5.98
N ALA A 78 -0.68 -14.05 -5.24
CA ALA A 78 -0.81 -14.18 -3.78
C ALA A 78 -0.89 -12.80 -3.08
N PRO A 79 -1.65 -12.68 -1.97
CA PRO A 79 -1.61 -11.44 -1.20
C PRO A 79 -0.19 -11.18 -0.67
N VAL A 80 0.15 -9.91 -0.49
CA VAL A 80 1.42 -9.48 0.11
C VAL A 80 1.12 -8.90 1.48
N LEU A 81 1.73 -9.45 2.53
CA LEU A 81 1.66 -8.89 3.87
C LEU A 81 2.85 -7.96 4.09
N VAL A 82 2.56 -6.72 4.44
CA VAL A 82 3.59 -5.73 4.79
C VAL A 82 3.31 -5.11 6.14
N ARG A 83 4.36 -4.57 6.75
CA ARG A 83 4.28 -3.74 7.94
C ARG A 83 4.51 -2.28 7.57
N ALA A 84 3.67 -1.40 8.10
CA ALA A 84 3.88 0.04 8.07
C ALA A 84 5.06 0.40 8.96
N THR A 85 6.16 0.90 8.37
CA THR A 85 7.37 1.29 9.09
C THR A 85 7.35 2.77 9.46
N THR A 86 6.81 3.60 8.58
CA THR A 86 6.68 5.05 8.76
C THR A 86 5.34 5.53 8.22
N VAL A 87 4.82 6.61 8.80
CA VAL A 87 3.59 7.28 8.33
C VAL A 87 3.88 8.78 8.29
N ARG A 88 3.78 9.39 7.11
CA ARG A 88 4.02 10.82 6.89
C ARG A 88 2.86 11.44 6.13
N HIS A 89 2.49 12.65 6.53
CA HIS A 89 1.34 13.37 6.01
C HIS A 89 1.80 14.50 5.10
N TYR A 90 1.12 14.66 3.97
CA TYR A 90 1.45 15.65 2.95
C TYR A 90 0.20 16.36 2.47
N ASP A 91 0.35 17.60 2.02
CA ASP A 91 -0.75 18.39 1.45
C ASP A 91 -1.10 17.96 0.01
N SER A 92 -0.17 17.30 -0.69
CA SER A 92 -0.36 16.86 -2.08
C SER A 92 0.48 15.63 -2.43
N PHE A 93 0.13 14.95 -3.52
CA PHE A 93 0.93 13.86 -4.11
C PHE A 93 2.30 14.37 -4.54
N ARG A 94 2.39 15.61 -5.03
CA ARG A 94 3.68 16.20 -5.40
C ARG A 94 4.60 16.31 -4.19
N ALA A 95 4.11 16.90 -3.10
CA ALA A 95 4.88 17.04 -1.87
C ALA A 95 5.29 15.67 -1.30
N MET A 96 4.41 14.67 -1.37
CA MET A 96 4.74 13.29 -1.00
C MET A 96 5.84 12.70 -1.89
N LEU A 97 5.73 12.82 -3.21
CA LEU A 97 6.73 12.28 -4.14
C LEU A 97 8.10 12.98 -3.99
N GLU A 98 8.11 14.27 -3.67
CA GLU A 98 9.33 15.02 -3.36
C GLU A 98 9.94 14.61 -2.02
N GLY A 99 9.12 14.39 -0.98
CA GLY A 99 9.58 14.03 0.38
C GLY A 99 9.95 12.56 0.57
N GLU A 100 9.19 11.65 -0.03
CA GLU A 100 9.42 10.19 0.03
C GLU A 100 10.39 9.72 -1.06
N GLY A 101 10.47 10.46 -2.17
CA GLY A 101 11.19 10.09 -3.37
C GLY A 101 10.31 9.34 -4.37
N LEU A 102 10.32 9.80 -5.63
CA LEU A 102 9.55 9.21 -6.72
C LEU A 102 9.79 7.69 -6.87
N GLY A 103 11.05 7.27 -6.84
CA GLY A 103 11.42 5.86 -7.00
C GLY A 103 10.92 4.96 -5.86
N ALA A 104 10.79 5.49 -4.64
CA ALA A 104 10.26 4.72 -3.50
C ALA A 104 8.75 4.49 -3.61
N CYS A 105 8.03 5.47 -4.16
CA CYS A 105 6.58 5.44 -4.36
C CYS A 105 6.17 4.71 -5.64
N LEU A 106 6.82 5.04 -6.76
CA LEU A 106 6.49 4.61 -8.12
C LEU A 106 7.78 4.25 -8.89
N PRO A 107 8.42 3.10 -8.62
CA PRO A 107 9.59 2.67 -9.35
C PRO A 107 9.33 2.60 -10.87
N GLY A 108 10.24 3.18 -11.66
CA GLY A 108 10.16 3.18 -13.13
C GLY A 108 9.41 4.36 -13.76
N VAL A 109 8.81 5.25 -12.96
CA VAL A 109 8.20 6.50 -13.45
C VAL A 109 9.29 7.55 -13.70
N GLY A 110 9.20 8.28 -14.81
CA GLY A 110 10.28 9.14 -15.29
C GLY A 110 10.33 10.54 -14.66
N SER A 111 9.21 11.02 -14.10
CA SER A 111 9.13 12.37 -13.52
C SER A 111 8.08 12.51 -12.42
N LEU A 112 8.20 13.58 -11.62
CA LEU A 112 7.23 13.92 -10.58
C LEU A 112 5.83 14.20 -11.17
N ASP A 113 5.77 14.88 -12.31
CA ASP A 113 4.50 15.23 -12.96
C ASP A 113 3.73 13.98 -13.41
N GLU A 114 4.45 13.05 -14.07
CA GLU A 114 3.91 11.73 -14.44
C GLU A 114 3.43 10.96 -13.19
N GLY A 115 4.24 10.95 -12.12
CA GLY A 115 3.88 10.30 -10.86
C GLY A 115 2.63 10.88 -10.20
N VAL A 116 2.46 12.21 -10.24
CA VAL A 116 1.25 12.88 -9.74
C VAL A 116 0.02 12.46 -10.54
N GLU A 117 0.12 12.40 -11.87
CA GLU A 117 -1.01 12.01 -12.71
C GLU A 117 -1.35 10.52 -12.59
N VAL A 118 -0.38 9.65 -12.30
CA VAL A 118 -0.65 8.24 -11.92
C VAL A 118 -1.60 8.19 -10.71
N TYR A 119 -1.35 8.99 -9.67
CA TYR A 119 -2.24 9.04 -8.51
C TYR A 119 -3.59 9.70 -8.81
N ARG A 120 -3.59 10.81 -9.56
CA ARG A 120 -4.83 11.55 -9.89
C ARG A 120 -5.73 10.87 -10.90
N SER A 121 -5.23 9.88 -11.64
CA SER A 121 -6.03 9.00 -12.48
C SER A 121 -6.93 8.05 -11.67
N ILE A 122 -6.65 7.87 -10.37
CA ILE A 122 -7.48 7.04 -9.49
C ILE A 122 -8.78 7.81 -9.19
N PRO A 123 -9.96 7.20 -9.41
CA PRO A 123 -11.24 7.87 -9.16
C PRO A 123 -11.33 8.47 -7.76
N GLY A 124 -11.69 9.75 -7.67
CA GLY A 124 -11.85 10.50 -6.43
C GLY A 124 -10.55 10.98 -5.77
N TYR A 125 -9.36 10.59 -6.25
CA TYR A 125 -8.09 11.00 -5.61
C TYR A 125 -7.80 12.48 -5.79
N ARG A 126 -8.12 13.05 -6.95
CA ARG A 126 -7.91 14.49 -7.25
C ARG A 126 -8.68 15.39 -6.28
N GLU A 127 -9.92 15.04 -5.98
CA GLU A 127 -10.76 15.80 -5.05
C GLU A 127 -10.35 15.55 -3.60
N ALA A 128 -10.12 14.29 -3.22
CA ALA A 128 -9.74 13.93 -1.86
C ALA A 128 -8.37 14.47 -1.45
N GLU A 129 -7.41 14.57 -2.38
CA GLU A 129 -6.12 15.23 -2.16
C GLU A 129 -6.29 16.65 -1.62
N GLY A 130 -7.13 17.48 -2.27
CA GLY A 130 -7.32 18.87 -1.87
C GLY A 130 -8.08 19.08 -0.55
N VAL A 131 -8.82 18.07 -0.08
CA VAL A 131 -9.65 18.17 1.13
C VAL A 131 -9.02 17.47 2.33
N GLN A 132 -8.41 16.31 2.12
CA GLN A 132 -7.90 15.43 3.18
C GLN A 132 -6.37 15.31 3.16
N GLY A 133 -5.73 15.73 2.07
CA GLY A 133 -4.31 15.51 1.84
C GLY A 133 -3.98 14.05 1.55
N VAL A 134 -2.68 13.78 1.61
CA VAL A 134 -2.07 12.50 1.27
C VAL A 134 -1.33 11.94 2.47
N VAL A 135 -1.21 10.62 2.52
CA VAL A 135 -0.35 9.89 3.45
C VAL A 135 0.63 9.04 2.65
N GLY A 136 1.92 9.17 2.98
CA GLY A 136 2.98 8.26 2.56
C GLY A 136 3.23 7.26 3.69
N VAL A 137 3.02 5.98 3.40
CA VAL A 137 3.26 4.88 4.35
C VAL A 137 4.48 4.09 3.90
N GLY A 138 5.58 4.18 4.64
CA GLY A 138 6.71 3.27 4.43
C GLY A 138 6.28 1.84 4.71
N VAL A 139 6.59 0.91 3.80
CA VAL A 139 6.19 -0.50 3.87
C VAL A 139 7.40 -1.41 3.71
N THR A 140 7.40 -2.50 4.48
CA THR A 140 8.35 -3.61 4.32
C THR A 140 7.61 -4.93 4.32
N GLY A 141 8.06 -5.88 3.50
CA GLY A 141 7.56 -7.25 3.54
C GLY A 141 7.66 -7.84 4.95
N VAL A 142 6.63 -8.57 5.37
CA VAL A 142 6.69 -9.39 6.58
C VAL A 142 7.07 -10.80 6.13
N GLU A 143 8.30 -11.20 6.40
CA GLU A 143 8.71 -12.59 6.27
C GLU A 143 7.95 -13.42 7.32
N GLU A 144 7.23 -14.45 6.90
CA GLU A 144 6.68 -15.47 7.80
C GLU A 144 7.86 -16.23 8.42
N GLY A 145 8.30 -15.79 9.60
CA GLY A 145 9.22 -16.51 10.46
C GLY A 145 10.71 -16.34 10.14
N SER A 146 11.36 -15.40 10.80
CA SER A 146 12.73 -15.61 11.30
C SER A 146 12.67 -15.65 12.83
N SER A 147 12.18 -16.78 13.34
CA SER A 147 12.57 -17.24 14.67
C SER A 147 13.72 -18.22 14.44
N CYS A 148 14.92 -17.85 14.86
CA CYS A 148 15.95 -18.82 15.24
C CYS A 148 15.97 -18.91 16.76
#